data_AF-A0AAN6G0R2-F1
#
_entry.id   AF-A0AAN6G0R2-F1
#
_cell.length_a   1.000
_cell.length_b   1.000
_cell.length_c   1.000
_cell.angle_alpha   90.00
_cell.angle_beta   90.00
_cell.angle_gamma   90.00
#
_symmetry.space_group_name_H-M   'P 1'
#
loop_
_entity.id
_entity.type
_entity.pdbx_description
1 polymer ?
#
loop_
_entity_poly.entity_id
_entity_poly.type
_entity_poly.pdbx_seq_one_letter_code
_entity_poly.pdbx_strand_id
1 'polypeptide(L)'
;MAQLPRVRAVVKEVLRWRPVTAGGLPHMLVKDDTYEMPDGRSVFLEAGTACHPVQWSIHREAKLYPEPDEFRPERWLEPGWPTYREPLTKFPNLQNYSAFGFGRRICPGLNIAERSLYILVSRVAWSCEISYQKTAAGDDIVPLSYDYVSGFNVQPKPFPFALKPRQQRAEFVEREYQKAWGGGERNASQGL
;
A
#
# COMPACT_ATOMS: atom_id res chain seq x y z
N MET A 1 2.65 -17.59 -5.10
CA MET A 1 1.72 -16.44 -5.02
C MET A 1 0.33 -16.70 -5.56
N ALA A 2 0.13 -17.55 -6.58
CA ALA A 2 -1.20 -17.80 -7.17
C ALA A 2 -2.28 -18.21 -6.15
N GLN A 3 -1.90 -19.03 -5.16
CA GLN A 3 -2.79 -19.55 -4.11
C GLN A 3 -2.93 -18.64 -2.88
N LEU A 4 -2.37 -17.42 -2.91
CA LEU A 4 -2.44 -16.46 -1.79
C LEU A 4 -3.18 -15.17 -2.20
N PRO A 5 -4.43 -15.25 -2.70
CA PRO A 5 -5.16 -14.06 -3.15
C PRO A 5 -5.39 -13.06 -2.01
N ARG A 6 -5.57 -13.52 -0.78
CA ARG A 6 -5.72 -12.65 0.41
C ARG A 6 -4.49 -11.79 0.67
N VAL A 7 -3.28 -12.33 0.52
CA VAL A 7 -2.04 -11.53 0.63
C VAL A 7 -1.99 -10.44 -0.44
N ARG A 8 -2.32 -10.79 -1.69
CA ARG A 8 -2.32 -9.81 -2.79
C ARG A 8 -3.37 -8.73 -2.57
N ALA A 9 -4.55 -9.11 -2.05
CA ALA A 9 -5.62 -8.18 -1.70
C ALA A 9 -5.20 -7.21 -0.60
N VAL A 10 -4.57 -7.71 0.47
CA VAL A 10 -4.02 -6.86 1.55
C VAL A 10 -3.02 -5.86 0.99
N VAL A 11 -2.04 -6.31 0.20
CA VAL A 11 -1.03 -5.41 -0.39
C VAL A 11 -1.67 -4.35 -1.29
N LYS A 12 -2.60 -4.76 -2.16
CA LYS A 12 -3.28 -3.84 -3.08
C LYS A 12 -4.15 -2.83 -2.33
N GLU A 13 -4.83 -3.28 -1.27
CA GLU A 13 -5.68 -2.42 -0.45
C GLU A 13 -4.87 -1.42 0.37
N VAL A 14 -3.70 -1.80 0.91
CA VAL A 14 -2.81 -0.84 1.60
C VAL A 14 -2.42 0.29 0.66
N LEU A 15 -1.99 -0.05 -0.56
CA LEU A 15 -1.61 0.93 -1.60
C LEU A 15 -2.79 1.77 -2.09
N ARG A 16 -4.02 1.25 -2.01
CA ARG A 16 -5.25 2.02 -2.26
C ARG A 16 -5.49 3.02 -1.15
N TRP A 17 -5.58 2.51 0.08
CA TRP A 17 -6.07 3.19 1.26
C TRP A 17 -5.14 4.33 1.69
N ARG A 18 -3.82 4.06 1.59
CA ARG A 18 -2.73 4.96 1.96
C ARG A 18 -1.68 4.95 0.82
N PRO A 19 -1.92 5.66 -0.29
CA PRO A 19 -1.00 5.69 -1.43
C PRO A 19 0.32 6.37 -1.04
N VAL A 20 1.43 5.81 -1.53
CA VAL A 20 2.79 6.35 -1.28
C VAL A 20 2.92 7.76 -1.84
N THR A 21 2.39 8.02 -3.04
CA THR A 21 2.40 9.34 -3.69
C THR A 21 0.98 9.88 -3.78
N ALA A 22 0.43 10.33 -2.66
CA ALA A 22 -0.97 10.78 -2.55
C ALA A 22 -1.37 11.86 -3.58
N GLY A 23 -0.48 12.81 -3.88
CA GLY A 23 -0.68 13.83 -4.93
C GLY A 23 -0.44 13.36 -6.36
N GLY A 24 0.07 12.14 -6.54
CA GLY A 24 0.60 11.63 -7.81
C GLY A 24 1.94 12.25 -8.21
N LEU A 25 2.52 11.74 -9.28
CA LEU A 25 3.66 12.36 -9.94
C LEU A 25 3.15 13.27 -11.07
N PRO A 26 3.47 14.57 -11.07
CA PRO A 26 3.06 15.45 -12.15
C PRO A 26 3.64 15.01 -13.48
N HIS A 27 2.80 15.04 -14.51
CA HIS A 27 3.21 14.99 -15.90
C HIS A 27 3.11 16.39 -16.50
N MET A 28 3.72 16.60 -17.66
CA MET A 28 3.69 17.86 -18.37
C MET A 28 3.34 17.60 -19.84
N LEU A 29 2.48 18.44 -20.41
CA LEU A 29 2.16 18.39 -21.83
C LEU A 29 3.39 18.76 -22.65
N VAL A 30 3.66 17.98 -23.70
CA VAL A 30 4.78 18.21 -24.64
C VAL A 30 4.37 19.00 -25.87
N LYS A 31 3.07 19.18 -26.07
CA LYS A 31 2.42 19.96 -27.11
C LYS A 31 1.03 20.34 -26.63
N ASP A 32 0.42 21.32 -27.28
CA ASP A 32 -0.97 21.69 -27.02
C ASP A 32 -1.90 20.50 -27.22
N ASP A 33 -2.94 20.42 -26.39
CA ASP A 33 -3.96 19.38 -26.46
C ASP A 33 -5.33 19.91 -26.06
N THR A 34 -6.39 19.20 -26.43
CA THR A 34 -7.75 19.49 -26.00
C THR A 34 -8.31 18.27 -25.29
N TYR A 35 -8.62 18.41 -24.01
CA TYR A 35 -9.23 17.34 -23.22
C TYR A 35 -10.75 17.44 -23.28
N GLU A 36 -11.38 16.38 -23.79
CA GLU A 36 -12.84 16.23 -23.76
C GLU A 36 -13.28 15.64 -22.42
N MET A 37 -14.05 16.41 -21.67
CA MET A 37 -14.63 16.02 -20.40
C MET A 37 -15.81 15.06 -20.62
N PRO A 38 -16.11 14.16 -19.66
CA PRO A 38 -17.25 13.24 -19.77
C PRO A 38 -18.62 13.92 -19.92
N ASP A 39 -18.74 15.21 -19.55
CA ASP A 39 -19.97 16.01 -19.68
C ASP A 39 -20.06 16.77 -21.03
N GLY A 40 -19.16 16.50 -21.97
CA GLY A 40 -19.14 17.08 -23.32
C GLY A 40 -18.46 18.45 -23.40
N ARG A 41 -17.90 18.97 -22.30
CA ARG A 41 -17.07 20.18 -22.35
C ARG A 41 -15.66 19.87 -22.83
N SER A 42 -15.08 20.76 -23.61
CA SER A 42 -13.67 20.68 -24.01
C SER A 42 -12.82 21.68 -23.22
N VAL A 43 -11.61 21.27 -22.86
CA VAL A 43 -10.62 22.10 -22.17
C VAL A 43 -9.34 22.13 -23.00
N PHE A 44 -8.99 23.30 -23.52
CA PHE A 44 -7.70 23.51 -24.17
C PHE A 44 -6.58 23.60 -23.13
N LEU A 45 -5.49 22.91 -23.38
CA LEU A 45 -4.32 22.83 -22.52
C LEU A 45 -3.07 23.13 -23.34
N GLU A 46 -2.35 24.18 -22.98
CA GLU A 46 -1.12 24.57 -23.65
C GLU A 46 0.03 23.59 -23.33
N ALA A 47 0.95 23.44 -24.28
CA ALA A 47 2.24 22.79 -24.04
C ALA A 47 2.92 23.38 -22.80
N GLY A 48 3.50 22.53 -21.95
CA GLY A 48 4.07 22.94 -20.67
C GLY A 48 3.08 22.93 -19.50
N THR A 49 1.78 22.74 -19.74
CA THR A 49 0.79 22.56 -18.66
C THR A 49 1.12 21.33 -17.82
N ALA A 50 1.19 21.50 -16.49
CA ALA A 50 1.41 20.42 -15.55
C ALA A 50 0.08 19.75 -15.15
N CYS A 51 0.02 18.41 -15.25
CA CYS A 51 -1.14 17.61 -14.90
C CYS A 51 -0.80 16.66 -13.75
N HIS A 52 -1.59 16.73 -12.67
CA HIS A 52 -1.41 15.90 -11.49
C HIS A 52 -2.47 14.78 -11.43
N PRO A 53 -2.09 13.50 -11.47
CA PRO A 53 -3.01 12.41 -11.22
C PRO A 53 -3.14 12.20 -9.71
N VAL A 54 -4.04 12.95 -9.08
CA VAL A 54 -4.21 12.94 -7.61
C VAL A 54 -4.68 11.55 -7.13
N GLN A 55 -3.71 10.69 -6.78
CA GLN A 55 -3.96 9.29 -6.41
C GLN A 55 -4.92 9.18 -5.22
N TRP A 56 -4.78 10.08 -4.25
CA TRP A 56 -5.65 10.13 -3.07
C TRP A 56 -7.13 10.21 -3.44
N SER A 57 -7.48 11.11 -4.37
CA SER A 57 -8.84 11.31 -4.85
C SER A 57 -9.30 10.12 -5.71
N ILE A 58 -8.45 9.65 -6.63
CA ILE A 58 -8.76 8.50 -7.50
C ILE A 58 -9.06 7.25 -6.65
N HIS A 59 -8.28 7.01 -5.60
CA HIS A 59 -8.44 5.86 -4.71
C HIS A 59 -9.61 5.98 -3.71
N ARG A 60 -10.31 7.12 -3.73
CA ARG A 60 -11.50 7.42 -2.92
C ARG A 60 -12.77 7.63 -3.73
N GLU A 61 -12.73 7.36 -5.04
CA GLU A 61 -13.92 7.35 -5.86
C GLU A 61 -14.92 6.30 -5.34
N ALA A 62 -16.00 6.76 -4.70
CA ALA A 62 -16.95 5.90 -3.99
C ALA A 62 -17.65 4.89 -4.92
N LYS A 63 -17.79 5.20 -6.21
CA LYS A 63 -18.35 4.26 -7.20
C LYS A 63 -17.44 3.05 -7.43
N LEU A 64 -16.12 3.24 -7.34
CA LEU A 64 -15.14 2.17 -7.53
C LEU A 64 -14.75 1.52 -6.20
N TYR A 65 -14.71 2.32 -5.13
CA TYR A 65 -14.31 1.92 -3.78
C TYR A 65 -15.37 2.34 -2.77
N PRO A 66 -16.49 1.59 -2.63
CA PRO A 66 -17.46 1.85 -1.57
C PRO A 66 -16.79 1.77 -0.20
N GLU A 67 -17.19 2.63 0.74
CA GLU A 67 -16.48 2.83 2.02
C GLU A 67 -14.96 3.07 1.80
N PRO A 68 -14.57 4.15 1.11
CA PRO A 68 -13.20 4.31 0.62
C PRO A 68 -12.17 4.55 1.74
N ASP A 69 -12.60 5.05 2.89
CA ASP A 69 -11.73 5.27 4.04
C ASP A 69 -11.58 4.04 4.94
N GLU A 70 -12.30 2.96 4.65
CA GLU A 70 -12.16 1.68 5.35
C GLU A 70 -11.11 0.78 4.67
N PHE A 71 -10.26 0.17 5.49
CA PHE A 71 -9.33 -0.86 5.03
C PHE A 71 -10.08 -2.19 4.86
N ARG A 72 -10.44 -2.55 3.63
CA ARG A 72 -11.23 -3.76 3.33
C ARG A 72 -10.62 -4.57 2.18
N PRO A 73 -9.66 -5.48 2.43
CA PRO A 73 -9.09 -6.35 1.40
C PRO A 73 -10.13 -7.20 0.66
N GLU A 74 -11.23 -7.54 1.31
CA GLU A 74 -12.37 -8.31 0.79
C GLU A 74 -12.93 -7.71 -0.51
N ARG A 75 -12.81 -6.38 -0.70
CA ARG A 75 -13.25 -5.71 -1.93
C ARG A 75 -12.60 -6.26 -3.19
N TRP A 76 -11.43 -6.87 -3.07
CA TRP A 76 -10.70 -7.44 -4.19
C TRP A 76 -10.98 -8.94 -4.41
N LEU A 77 -11.76 -9.57 -3.52
CA LEU A 77 -11.90 -11.02 -3.40
C LEU A 77 -13.34 -11.52 -3.50
N GLU A 78 -14.33 -10.64 -3.39
CA GLU A 78 -15.75 -11.03 -3.33
C GLU A 78 -16.53 -10.46 -4.52
N PRO A 79 -17.34 -11.27 -5.24
CA PRO A 79 -18.08 -10.85 -6.45
C PRO A 79 -18.99 -9.63 -6.31
N GLY A 80 -19.40 -9.27 -5.09
CA GLY A 80 -20.26 -8.12 -4.83
C GLY A 80 -19.58 -6.75 -5.01
N TRP A 81 -18.25 -6.71 -5.14
CA TRP A 81 -17.50 -5.46 -5.21
C TRP A 81 -17.13 -5.07 -6.65
N PRO A 82 -17.17 -3.76 -7.00
CA PRO A 82 -16.75 -3.29 -8.34
C PRO A 82 -15.31 -3.66 -8.71
N THR A 83 -14.48 -3.90 -7.70
CA THR A 83 -13.06 -4.22 -7.80
C THR A 83 -12.76 -5.70 -8.01
N TYR A 84 -13.76 -6.59 -7.88
CA TYR A 84 -13.60 -8.03 -8.01
C TYR A 84 -13.25 -8.47 -9.44
N ARG A 85 -12.33 -9.44 -9.57
CA ARG A 85 -11.94 -10.03 -10.87
C ARG A 85 -11.50 -11.47 -10.71
N GLU A 86 -11.83 -12.28 -11.71
CA GLU A 86 -11.40 -13.68 -11.85
C GLU A 86 -10.32 -13.84 -12.95
N PRO A 87 -9.49 -14.89 -12.90
CA PRO A 87 -9.43 -15.89 -11.85
C PRO A 87 -8.70 -15.37 -10.59
N LEU A 88 -9.13 -15.76 -9.39
CA LEU A 88 -8.43 -15.48 -8.12
C LEU A 88 -7.05 -16.12 -8.03
N THR A 89 -6.66 -16.98 -8.97
CA THR A 89 -5.26 -17.43 -9.13
C THR A 89 -4.36 -16.31 -9.68
N LYS A 90 -4.94 -15.34 -10.39
CA LYS A 90 -4.25 -14.20 -11.04
C LYS A 90 -4.54 -12.86 -10.37
N PHE A 91 -5.78 -12.62 -9.94
CA PHE A 91 -6.23 -11.36 -9.34
C PHE A 91 -6.48 -11.52 -7.82
N PRO A 92 -6.45 -10.41 -7.05
CA PRO A 92 -5.91 -9.11 -7.44
C PRO A 92 -4.41 -9.15 -7.69
N ASN A 93 -3.92 -8.25 -8.54
CA ASN A 93 -2.49 -7.98 -8.75
C ASN A 93 -2.27 -6.46 -8.93
N LEU A 94 -1.01 -6.04 -8.98
CA LEU A 94 -0.61 -4.63 -9.08
C LEU A 94 -0.37 -4.17 -10.53
N GLN A 95 -0.63 -5.04 -11.51
CA GLN A 95 -0.43 -4.73 -12.92
C GLN A 95 -1.43 -3.67 -13.39
N ASN A 96 -0.93 -2.61 -14.03
CA ASN A 96 -1.72 -1.43 -14.41
C ASN A 96 -2.50 -0.80 -13.24
N TYR A 97 -1.98 -0.91 -12.02
CA TYR A 97 -2.61 -0.31 -10.86
C TYR A 97 -2.14 1.12 -10.66
N SER A 98 -3.08 2.05 -10.45
CA SER A 98 -2.85 3.50 -10.38
C SER A 98 -1.84 3.94 -9.32
N ALA A 99 -1.64 3.14 -8.26
CA ALA A 99 -0.59 3.37 -7.26
C ALA A 99 0.82 3.43 -7.88
N PHE A 100 1.01 2.80 -9.05
CA PHE A 100 2.27 2.81 -9.80
C PHE A 100 2.29 3.82 -10.96
N GLY A 101 1.29 4.69 -11.07
CA GLY A 101 1.16 5.66 -12.16
C GLY A 101 0.50 5.07 -13.41
N PHE A 102 0.71 5.73 -14.56
CA PHE A 102 -0.11 5.51 -15.76
C PHE A 102 0.70 5.54 -17.05
N GLY A 103 0.23 4.79 -18.05
CA GLY A 103 0.70 4.84 -19.43
C GLY A 103 2.21 4.63 -19.58
N ARG A 104 2.84 5.40 -20.48
CA ARG A 104 4.27 5.28 -20.83
C ARG A 104 5.23 5.59 -19.67
N ARG A 105 4.74 6.22 -18.60
CA ARG A 105 5.54 6.60 -17.41
C ARG A 105 5.11 5.84 -16.15
N ILE A 106 4.41 4.72 -16.33
CA ILE A 106 4.13 3.80 -15.23
C ILE A 106 5.46 3.35 -14.60
N CYS A 107 5.44 3.17 -13.28
CA CYS A 107 6.62 2.88 -12.47
C CYS A 107 7.40 1.69 -13.05
N PRO A 108 8.68 1.87 -13.46
CA PRO A 108 9.48 0.79 -14.00
C PRO A 108 9.76 -0.30 -12.94
N GLY A 109 9.69 0.06 -11.66
CA GLY A 109 9.88 -0.84 -10.53
C GLY A 109 8.67 -1.71 -10.16
N LEU A 110 7.53 -1.57 -10.85
CA LEU A 110 6.26 -2.25 -10.49
C LEU A 110 6.45 -3.75 -10.26
N ASN A 111 7.10 -4.44 -11.20
CA ASN A 111 7.26 -5.90 -11.13
C ASN A 111 8.14 -6.35 -9.95
N ILE A 112 9.14 -5.55 -9.59
CA ILE A 112 10.01 -5.83 -8.43
C ILE A 112 9.23 -5.55 -7.15
N ALA A 113 8.59 -4.38 -7.05
CA ALA A 113 7.79 -3.99 -5.90
C ALA A 113 6.67 -5.00 -5.61
N GLU A 114 5.95 -5.44 -6.64
CA GLU A 114 4.89 -6.44 -6.52
C GLU A 114 5.40 -7.73 -5.87
N ARG A 115 6.49 -8.30 -6.40
CA ARG A 115 7.06 -9.55 -5.88
C ARG A 115 7.61 -9.37 -4.48
N SER A 116 8.34 -8.28 -4.23
CA SER A 116 8.93 -7.97 -2.93
C SER A 116 7.87 -7.79 -1.85
N LEU A 117 6.82 -7.01 -2.12
CA LEU A 117 5.72 -6.79 -1.18
C LEU A 117 4.99 -8.10 -0.87
N TYR A 118 4.68 -8.90 -1.89
CA TYR A 118 4.04 -10.19 -1.70
C TYR A 118 4.87 -11.14 -0.83
N ILE A 119 6.18 -11.22 -1.05
CA ILE A 119 7.07 -12.05 -0.24
C ILE A 119 7.14 -11.52 1.19
N LEU A 120 7.35 -10.20 1.35
CA LEU A 120 7.46 -9.57 2.66
C LEU A 120 6.21 -9.80 3.51
N VAL A 121 5.03 -9.43 2.99
CA VAL A 121 3.76 -9.58 3.70
C VAL A 121 3.46 -11.05 3.99
N SER A 122 3.71 -11.96 3.04
CA SER A 122 3.53 -13.40 3.28
C SER A 122 4.44 -13.90 4.41
N ARG A 123 5.71 -13.49 4.44
CA ARG A 123 6.68 -13.91 5.45
C ARG A 123 6.28 -13.41 6.83
N VAL A 124 5.94 -12.12 6.96
CA VAL A 124 5.49 -11.54 8.22
C VAL A 124 4.23 -12.24 8.73
N ALA A 125 3.23 -12.43 7.87
CA ALA A 125 1.98 -13.12 8.25
C ALA A 125 2.20 -14.58 8.68
N TRP A 126 3.13 -15.28 8.00
CA TRP A 126 3.48 -16.66 8.29
C TRP A 126 4.31 -16.81 9.58
N SER A 127 5.23 -15.88 9.85
CA SER A 127 6.18 -15.99 10.95
C SER A 127 5.67 -15.38 12.25
N CYS A 128 4.91 -14.29 12.17
CA CYS A 128 4.60 -13.44 13.32
C CYS A 128 3.10 -13.14 13.45
N GLU A 129 2.73 -12.76 14.66
CA GLU A 129 1.49 -12.11 15.01
C GLU A 129 1.78 -10.63 15.30
N ILE A 130 0.98 -9.75 14.70
CA ILE A 130 1.03 -8.30 14.91
C ILE A 130 -0.15 -7.94 15.81
N SER A 131 0.12 -7.21 16.88
CA SER A 131 -0.90 -6.76 17.84
C SER A 131 -0.54 -5.37 18.37
N TYR A 132 -1.47 -4.73 19.06
CA TYR A 132 -1.19 -3.46 19.72
C TYR A 132 -0.16 -3.67 20.83
N GLN A 133 0.73 -2.68 20.99
CA GLN A 133 1.56 -2.59 22.17
C GLN A 133 0.67 -2.29 23.38
N LYS A 134 0.99 -2.84 24.54
CA LYS A 134 0.24 -2.60 25.78
C LYS A 134 0.89 -1.50 26.61
N THR A 135 0.07 -0.66 27.27
CA THR A 135 0.53 0.25 28.33
C THR A 135 0.95 -0.53 29.57
N ALA A 136 1.57 0.14 30.55
CA ALA A 136 1.87 -0.46 31.85
C ALA A 136 0.60 -0.95 32.59
N ALA A 137 -0.57 -0.38 32.30
CA ALA A 137 -1.85 -0.78 32.84
C ALA A 137 -2.50 -1.96 32.08
N GLY A 138 -1.96 -2.37 30.92
CA GLY A 138 -2.48 -3.47 30.10
C GLY A 138 -3.42 -3.05 28.96
N ASP A 139 -3.67 -1.75 28.80
CA ASP A 139 -4.51 -1.20 27.72
C ASP A 139 -3.79 -1.18 26.38
N ASP A 140 -4.55 -1.25 25.27
CA ASP A 140 -3.99 -1.13 23.92
C ASP A 140 -3.54 0.30 23.63
N ILE A 141 -2.32 0.44 23.13
CA ILE A 141 -1.84 1.67 22.50
C ILE A 141 -2.31 1.62 21.04
N VAL A 142 -3.47 2.22 20.78
CA VAL A 142 -4.04 2.30 19.43
C VAL A 142 -3.33 3.40 18.63
N PRO A 143 -2.66 3.08 17.50
CA PRO A 143 -2.06 4.10 16.66
C PRO A 143 -3.12 5.04 16.08
N LEU A 144 -2.78 6.33 15.98
CA LEU A 144 -3.63 7.29 15.30
C LEU A 144 -3.81 6.87 13.82
N SER A 145 -5.06 6.80 13.38
CA SER A 145 -5.40 6.34 12.03
C SER A 145 -4.84 7.23 10.91
N TYR A 146 -4.51 8.48 11.23
CA TYR A 146 -3.95 9.46 10.31
C TYR A 146 -2.80 10.28 10.93
N ASP A 147 -1.72 9.61 11.31
CA ASP A 147 -0.47 10.27 11.73
C ASP A 147 0.69 9.95 10.77
N TYR A 148 0.90 10.86 9.83
CA TYR A 148 1.83 10.71 8.71
C TYR A 148 2.80 11.89 8.64
N VAL A 149 3.97 11.67 8.04
CA VAL A 149 4.89 12.76 7.74
C VAL A 149 4.34 13.63 6.61
N SER A 150 4.64 14.93 6.66
CA SER A 150 4.43 15.83 5.52
C SER A 150 5.53 15.61 4.48
N GLY A 151 5.15 15.46 3.22
CA GLY A 151 6.12 15.32 2.14
C GLY A 151 5.49 14.82 0.85
N PHE A 152 6.33 14.67 -0.18
CA PHE A 152 5.90 14.09 -1.45
C PHE A 152 5.51 12.62 -1.31
N ASN A 153 6.35 11.85 -0.60
CA ASN A 153 6.03 10.48 -0.20
C ASN A 153 5.38 10.48 1.18
N VAL A 154 4.26 9.77 1.29
CA VAL A 154 3.48 9.63 2.50
C VAL A 154 3.91 8.36 3.21
N GLN A 155 4.33 8.49 4.48
CA GLN A 155 4.66 7.36 5.36
C GLN A 155 4.15 7.65 6.77
N PRO A 156 3.66 6.63 7.50
CA PRO A 156 3.22 6.83 8.88
C PRO A 156 4.41 7.27 9.73
N LYS A 157 4.16 8.10 10.75
CA LYS A 157 5.17 8.36 11.77
C LYS A 157 5.45 7.07 12.57
N PRO A 158 6.61 6.97 13.26
CA PRO A 158 6.86 5.84 14.15
C PRO A 158 5.72 5.68 15.16
N PHE A 159 5.21 4.46 15.29
CA PHE A 159 4.19 4.10 16.26
C PHE A 159 4.55 2.74 16.90
N PRO A 160 4.22 2.55 18.20
CA PRO A 160 4.52 1.31 18.88
C PRO A 160 3.56 0.19 18.45
N PHE A 161 4.09 -1.02 18.30
CA PHE A 161 3.30 -2.23 18.07
C PHE A 161 4.04 -3.46 18.61
N ALA A 162 3.31 -4.51 18.94
CA ALA A 162 3.89 -5.77 19.36
C ALA A 162 3.97 -6.73 18.17
N LEU A 163 5.19 -7.20 17.88
CA LEU A 163 5.46 -8.25 16.90
C LEU A 163 5.97 -9.49 17.63
N LYS A 164 5.16 -10.54 17.69
CA LYS A 164 5.51 -11.79 18.37
C LYS A 164 5.65 -12.93 17.38
N PRO A 165 6.71 -13.76 17.44
CA PRO A 165 6.75 -14.97 16.65
C PRO A 165 5.55 -15.87 16.96
N ARG A 166 4.96 -16.49 15.94
CA ARG A 166 3.95 -17.54 16.16
C ARG A 166 4.61 -18.71 16.89
N GLN A 167 3.92 -19.36 17.81
CA GLN A 167 4.49 -20.39 18.70
C GLN A 167 5.34 -21.44 17.96
N GLN A 168 4.84 -21.96 16.84
CA GLN A 168 5.53 -22.99 16.03
C GLN A 168 6.73 -22.47 15.22
N ARG A 169 7.01 -21.16 15.27
CA ARG A 169 8.00 -20.45 14.45
C ARG A 169 9.00 -19.66 15.29
N ALA A 170 8.88 -19.65 16.61
CA ALA A 170 9.70 -18.84 17.50
C ALA A 170 11.21 -19.07 17.31
N GLU A 171 11.65 -20.33 17.38
CA GLU A 171 13.07 -20.68 17.19
C GLU A 171 13.60 -20.27 15.82
N PHE A 172 12.79 -20.45 14.76
CA PHE A 172 13.17 -20.04 13.42
C PHE A 172 13.36 -18.53 13.34
N VAL A 173 12.38 -17.76 13.83
CA VAL A 173 12.42 -16.30 13.80
C VAL A 173 13.61 -15.77 14.60
N GLU A 174 13.82 -16.29 15.80
CA GLU A 174 14.94 -15.88 16.65
C GLU A 174 16.28 -16.18 15.98
N ARG A 175 16.46 -17.38 15.43
CA ARG A 175 17.69 -17.73 14.72
C ARG A 175 17.96 -16.82 13.52
N GLU A 176 16.95 -16.55 12.69
CA GLU A 176 17.12 -15.66 11.54
C GLU A 176 17.34 -14.20 11.96
N TYR A 177 16.73 -13.75 13.07
CA TYR A 177 17.00 -12.46 13.67
C TYR A 177 18.47 -12.34 14.11
N GLN A 178 18.98 -13.32 14.86
CA GLN A 178 20.37 -13.32 15.31
C GLN A 178 21.38 -13.37 14.15
N LYS A 179 21.09 -14.11 13.08
CA LYS A 179 21.95 -14.08 11.88
C LYS A 179 22.00 -12.71 11.20
N ALA A 180 20.86 -12.02 11.14
CA ALA A 180 20.76 -10.74 10.44
C ALA A 180 21.26 -9.56 11.29
N TRP A 181 21.06 -9.61 12.61
CA TRP A 181 21.26 -8.46 13.51
C TRP A 181 22.08 -8.77 14.78
N GLY A 182 22.39 -10.03 15.08
CA GLY A 182 23.06 -10.44 16.32
C GLY A 182 24.55 -10.06 16.41
N GLY A 183 25.15 -9.55 15.33
CA GLY A 183 26.55 -9.11 15.29
C GLY A 183 26.77 -7.60 15.45
N GLY A 184 25.72 -6.79 15.59
CA GLY A 184 25.81 -5.32 15.67
C GLY A 184 25.39 -4.80 17.04
N GLU A 185 26.18 -3.91 17.64
CA GLU A 185 25.80 -3.19 18.86
C GLU A 185 24.46 -2.48 18.66
N ARG A 186 23.50 -2.76 19.55
CA ARG A 186 22.23 -2.04 19.60
C ARG A 186 22.52 -0.60 20.00
N ASN A 187 22.35 0.35 19.08
CA ASN A 187 22.20 1.75 19.47
C ASN A 187 20.91 1.86 20.28
N ALA A 188 21.04 2.04 21.60
CA ALA A 188 19.96 2.09 22.58
C ALA A 188 19.00 3.30 22.42
N SER A 189 19.06 4.02 21.30
CA SER A 189 18.23 5.17 20.97
C SER A 189 17.05 4.87 20.04
N GLN A 190 16.88 3.62 19.59
CA GLN A 190 15.71 3.19 18.81
C GLN A 190 14.96 2.09 19.57
N GLY A 191 14.32 2.49 20.67
CA GLY A 191 13.37 1.66 21.39
C GLY A 191 12.05 1.57 20.62
N LEU A 192 11.55 0.33 20.48
CA LEU A 192 10.16 0.02 20.09
C LEU A 192 9.20 0.37 21.24
#